data_AF-A0A811VDH0-F1
#
_entry.id   AF-A0A811VDH0-F1
#
_cell.length_a   1.000
_cell.length_b   1.000
_cell.length_c   1.000
_cell.angle_alpha   90.00
_cell.angle_beta   90.00
_cell.angle_gamma   90.00
#
_symmetry.space_group_name_H-M   'P 1'
#
loop_
_entity.id
_entity.type
_entity.pdbx_description
1 polymer ?
#
loop_
_entity_poly.entity_id
_entity_poly.type
_entity_poly.pdbx_seq_one_letter_code
_entity_poly.pdbx_strand_id
1 'polypeptide(L)'
;MIFFFLRVLRKKFHTVNGFRLPVFPIDNWNQPAADNACYCWPRDGKLNKTTDIAMPLNGSNMLSLNDDCLEIICASLNLRDQVRFANVCERFREVFTMFSKREYKTLQLDSIRKLTLGENHDFFRLTGNNIEHIVGNIPMEVQDRVIQCMAVHCTNVKKLCLDDIPIMPDCFTRLMSSMTKLEELTWCERYYHDEFTESLQHLTKLRSLSVCGGSVFFTGKKQITLFIF
;
A
#
# COMPACT_ATOMS: atom_id res chain seq x y z
N MET A 1 8.16 -4.54 -28.09
CA MET A 1 7.95 -3.74 -26.87
C MET A 1 8.95 -4.21 -25.84
N ILE A 2 9.87 -3.36 -25.40
CA ILE A 2 10.92 -3.73 -24.44
C ILE A 2 10.47 -3.23 -23.07
N PHE A 3 10.33 -4.15 -22.12
CA PHE A 3 9.85 -3.86 -20.78
C PHE A 3 11.02 -3.59 -19.83
N PHE A 4 10.95 -2.52 -19.04
CA PHE A 4 11.85 -2.24 -17.94
C PHE A 4 11.05 -2.00 -16.64
N PHE A 5 11.67 -2.15 -15.47
CA PHE A 5 10.99 -2.03 -14.17
C PHE A 5 10.98 -0.56 -13.66
N LEU A 6 9.90 -0.10 -12.99
CA LEU A 6 9.67 1.32 -12.60
C LEU A 6 10.86 1.97 -11.88
N ARG A 7 11.54 1.25 -10.98
CA ARG A 7 12.66 1.78 -10.18
C ARG A 7 14.04 1.63 -10.84
N VAL A 8 14.12 1.01 -12.01
CA VAL A 8 15.38 0.80 -12.76
C VAL A 8 15.42 1.68 -14.01
N LEU A 9 14.28 2.19 -14.47
CA LEU A 9 14.19 3.04 -15.65
C LEU A 9 14.71 4.46 -15.38
N ARG A 10 16.00 4.68 -15.62
CA ARG A 10 16.64 6.00 -15.45
C ARG A 10 16.32 6.98 -16.57
N LYS A 11 15.84 6.52 -17.74
CA LYS A 11 15.52 7.35 -18.91
C LYS A 11 14.24 6.85 -19.58
N LYS A 12 13.29 7.74 -19.86
CA LYS A 12 12.02 7.42 -20.54
C LYS A 12 12.17 7.08 -22.03
N PHE A 13 13.32 7.46 -22.62
CA PHE A 13 13.62 7.26 -24.03
C PHE A 13 15.01 6.67 -24.18
N HIS A 14 15.12 5.65 -25.02
CA HIS A 14 16.39 5.04 -25.38
C HIS A 14 16.57 5.10 -26.90
N THR A 15 17.79 5.37 -27.35
CA THR A 15 18.14 5.34 -28.77
C THR A 15 18.80 4.01 -29.08
N VAL A 16 18.18 3.20 -29.93
CA VAL A 16 18.71 1.91 -30.40
C VAL A 16 18.76 1.98 -31.92
N ASN A 17 19.95 1.84 -32.51
CA ASN A 17 20.18 1.93 -33.96
C ASN A 17 19.58 3.20 -34.61
N GLY A 18 19.69 4.35 -33.94
CA GLY A 18 19.15 5.63 -34.43
C GLY A 18 17.65 5.82 -34.20
N PHE A 19 16.91 4.80 -33.78
CA PHE A 19 15.49 4.90 -33.44
C PHE A 19 15.30 5.25 -31.96
N ARG A 20 14.46 6.26 -31.71
CA ARG A 20 14.08 6.66 -30.36
C ARG A 20 12.88 5.84 -29.90
N LEU A 21 13.10 4.94 -28.96
CA LEU A 21 12.08 4.05 -28.41
C LEU A 21 11.57 4.61 -27.07
N PRO A 22 10.25 4.85 -26.94
CA PRO A 22 9.66 5.10 -25.63
C PRO A 22 9.66 3.80 -24.83
N VAL A 23 10.13 3.87 -23.59
CA VAL A 23 10.11 2.74 -22.67
C VAL A 23 9.10 3.03 -21.58
N PHE A 24 8.12 2.13 -21.47
CA PHE A 24 7.12 2.17 -20.42
C PHE A 24 7.52 1.17 -19.34
N PRO A 25 7.46 1.56 -18.06
CA PRO A 25 7.72 0.62 -17.01
C PRO A 25 6.63 -0.47 -17.02
N ILE A 26 7.04 -1.73 -16.86
CA ILE A 26 6.07 -2.80 -16.66
C ILE A 26 5.57 -2.73 -15.21
N ASP A 27 4.25 -2.60 -15.08
CA ASP A 27 3.52 -2.61 -13.81
C ASP A 27 3.39 -4.03 -13.26
N ASN A 28 4.52 -4.73 -13.11
CA ASN A 28 4.52 -6.04 -12.46
C ASN A 28 4.94 -5.89 -11.00
N TRP A 29 4.17 -6.46 -10.07
CA TRP A 29 4.40 -6.40 -8.63
C TRP A 29 5.71 -7.06 -8.20
N ASN A 30 6.26 -7.93 -9.05
CA ASN A 30 7.58 -8.54 -8.91
C ASN A 30 8.71 -7.61 -9.38
N GLN A 31 8.74 -6.36 -8.91
CA GLN A 31 9.88 -5.50 -9.17
C GLN A 31 11.02 -5.90 -8.22
N PRO A 32 12.18 -6.36 -8.72
CA PRO A 32 13.33 -6.51 -7.85
C PRO A 32 13.62 -5.15 -7.22
N ALA A 33 13.82 -5.14 -5.91
CA ALA A 33 14.21 -3.93 -5.21
C ALA A 33 15.47 -3.35 -5.89
N ALA A 34 15.60 -2.02 -5.93
CA ALA A 34 16.64 -1.36 -6.74
C ALA A 34 18.08 -1.75 -6.30
N ASP A 35 18.22 -2.17 -5.04
CA ASP A 35 19.40 -2.82 -4.47
C ASP A 35 19.72 -4.17 -5.16
N ASN A 36 18.70 -4.97 -5.48
CA ASN A 36 18.87 -6.24 -6.19
C ASN A 36 19.16 -6.05 -7.70
N ALA A 37 18.73 -4.94 -8.29
CA ALA A 37 18.98 -4.63 -9.71
C ALA A 37 20.43 -4.18 -9.99
N CYS A 38 21.21 -3.88 -8.95
CA CYS A 38 22.62 -3.53 -9.04
C CYS A 38 23.57 -4.73 -8.90
N TYR A 39 23.06 -5.96 -8.70
CA TYR A 39 23.90 -7.13 -8.90
C TYR A 39 24.16 -7.29 -10.40
N CYS A 40 25.37 -6.88 -10.78
CA CYS A 40 25.93 -7.02 -12.10
C CYS A 40 25.55 -8.37 -12.71
N TRP A 41 24.86 -8.35 -13.84
CA TRP A 41 24.78 -9.52 -14.71
C TRP A 41 26.23 -9.92 -15.03
N PRO A 42 26.66 -11.17 -14.77
CA PRO A 42 27.99 -11.61 -15.15
C PRO A 42 28.14 -11.43 -16.66
N ARG A 43 29.21 -10.74 -17.08
CA ARG A 43 29.48 -10.49 -18.50
C ARG A 43 29.75 -11.79 -19.28
N ASP A 44 29.98 -12.88 -18.57
CA ASP A 44 30.20 -14.22 -19.12
C ASP A 44 29.18 -15.18 -18.49
N GLY A 45 28.32 -15.78 -19.31
CA GLY A 45 27.18 -16.62 -18.92
C GLY A 45 27.54 -17.96 -18.26
N LYS A 46 28.27 -17.93 -17.13
CA LYS A 46 28.44 -19.07 -16.22
C LYS A 46 27.58 -18.84 -14.97
N LEU A 47 26.54 -19.67 -14.85
CA LEU A 47 25.77 -19.83 -13.63
C LEU A 47 26.68 -20.49 -12.58
N ASN A 48 27.40 -19.68 -11.80
CA ASN A 48 28.02 -20.17 -10.58
C ASN A 48 26.89 -20.42 -9.58
N LYS A 49 26.56 -21.69 -9.37
CA LYS A 49 25.81 -22.13 -8.20
C LYS A 49 26.64 -21.74 -6.97
N THR A 50 26.32 -20.62 -6.35
CA THR A 50 26.77 -20.31 -4.99
C THR A 50 25.89 -21.11 -4.02
N THR A 51 26.10 -22.42 -3.99
CA THR A 51 25.96 -23.17 -2.73
C THR A 51 27.20 -22.88 -1.91
N ASP A 52 27.01 -22.69 -0.61
CA ASP A 52 28.05 -22.65 0.43
C ASP A 52 28.66 -21.27 0.70
N ILE A 53 27.82 -20.31 1.10
CA ILE A 53 28.22 -19.39 2.16
C ILE A 53 28.15 -20.20 3.45
N ALA A 54 29.29 -20.72 3.91
CA ALA A 54 29.41 -21.37 5.20
C ALA A 54 28.98 -20.38 6.31
N MET A 55 27.76 -20.56 6.83
CA MET A 55 27.32 -19.87 8.04
C MET A 55 28.12 -20.43 9.24
N PRO A 56 28.70 -19.58 10.10
CA PRO A 56 29.35 -20.06 11.31
C PRO A 56 28.33 -20.75 12.21
N LEU A 57 28.54 -22.05 12.46
CA LEU A 57 27.63 -22.96 13.17
C LEU A 57 27.53 -22.71 14.70
N ASN A 58 28.02 -21.58 15.20
CA ASN A 58 28.02 -21.23 16.63
C ASN A 58 27.17 -19.98 16.95
N GLY A 59 26.33 -19.53 16.01
CA GLY A 59 25.27 -18.56 16.30
C GLY A 59 23.97 -19.28 16.63
N SER A 60 23.29 -18.89 17.71
CA SER A 60 21.90 -19.28 17.96
C SER A 60 21.05 -18.97 16.72
N ASN A 61 20.57 -20.00 16.04
CA ASN A 61 19.78 -19.85 14.81
C ASN A 61 18.47 -19.12 15.17
N MET A 62 18.13 -18.02 14.49
CA MET A 62 16.90 -17.27 14.73
C MET A 62 15.64 -18.15 14.58
N LEU A 63 15.71 -19.21 13.78
CA LEU A 63 14.65 -20.20 13.62
C LEU A 63 14.46 -21.10 14.84
N SER A 64 15.40 -21.11 15.79
CA SER A 64 15.26 -21.86 17.05
C SER A 64 14.45 -21.11 18.13
N LEU A 65 14.21 -19.81 17.94
CA LEU A 65 13.33 -19.04 18.82
C LEU A 65 11.88 -19.51 18.67
N ASN A 66 11.07 -19.38 19.72
CA ASN A 66 9.63 -19.62 19.65
C ASN A 66 8.91 -18.42 18.99
N ASP A 67 7.62 -18.57 18.69
CA ASP A 67 6.86 -17.54 17.96
C ASP A 67 6.66 -16.28 18.80
N ASP A 68 6.57 -16.37 20.13
CA ASP A 68 6.47 -15.22 21.03
C ASP A 68 7.73 -14.33 20.95
N CYS A 69 8.91 -14.94 20.96
CA CYS A 69 10.18 -14.22 20.79
C CYS A 69 10.28 -13.60 19.40
N LEU A 70 9.84 -14.32 18.35
CA LEU A 70 9.81 -13.78 16.99
C LEU A 70 8.83 -12.61 16.86
N GLU A 71 7.69 -12.65 17.55
CA GLU A 71 6.75 -11.54 17.59
C GLU A 71 7.36 -10.31 18.27
N ILE A 72 8.04 -10.48 19.41
CA ILE A 72 8.73 -9.37 20.09
C ILE A 72 9.80 -8.75 19.18
N ILE A 73 10.57 -9.59 18.48
CA ILE A 73 11.54 -9.11 17.48
C ILE A 73 10.82 -8.33 16.38
N CYS A 74 9.76 -8.89 15.80
CA CYS A 74 8.98 -8.24 14.76
C CYS A 74 8.44 -6.88 15.21
N ALA A 75 7.86 -6.80 16.41
CA ALA A 75 7.34 -5.57 16.99
C ALA A 75 8.40 -4.47 17.20
N SER A 76 9.67 -4.87 17.41
CA SER A 76 10.79 -3.92 17.54
C SER A 76 11.27 -3.32 16.20
N LEU A 77 10.84 -3.88 15.08
CA LEU A 77 11.20 -3.42 13.74
C LEU A 77 10.31 -2.27 13.29
N ASN A 78 10.83 -1.40 12.41
CA ASN A 78 9.97 -0.45 11.69
C ASN A 78 9.09 -1.18 10.65
N LEU A 79 8.01 -0.55 10.20
CA LEU A 79 7.04 -1.14 9.26
C LEU A 79 7.70 -1.78 8.02
N ARG A 80 8.75 -1.16 7.47
CA ARG A 80 9.43 -1.70 6.28
C ARG A 80 10.15 -3.01 6.60
N ASP A 81 10.87 -3.04 7.71
CA ASP A 81 11.60 -4.23 8.14
C ASP A 81 10.65 -5.33 8.63
N GLN A 82 9.47 -4.98 9.18
CA GLN A 82 8.41 -5.94 9.49
C GLN A 82 7.85 -6.62 8.24
N VAL A 83 7.56 -5.87 7.18
CA VAL A 83 7.10 -6.43 5.90
C VAL A 83 8.17 -7.34 5.30
N ARG A 84 9.44 -6.92 5.35
CA ARG A 84 10.57 -7.75 4.90
C ARG A 84 10.71 -9.01 5.72
N PHE A 85 10.58 -8.92 7.05
CA PHE A 85 10.55 -10.06 7.97
C PHE A 85 9.47 -11.07 7.56
N ALA A 86 8.24 -10.60 7.33
CA ALA A 86 7.12 -11.44 6.88
C ALA A 86 7.35 -12.12 5.52
N ASN A 87 8.22 -11.56 4.69
CA ASN A 87 8.54 -12.08 3.37
C ASN A 87 9.71 -13.09 3.36
N VAL A 88 10.42 -13.29 4.49
CA VAL A 88 11.56 -14.23 4.56
C VAL A 88 11.10 -15.69 4.45
N CYS A 89 10.11 -16.09 5.24
CA CYS A 89 9.58 -17.45 5.25
C CYS A 89 8.14 -17.49 5.75
N GLU A 90 7.47 -18.62 5.53
CA GLU A 90 6.07 -18.84 5.93
C GLU A 90 5.85 -18.63 7.43
N ARG A 91 6.74 -19.16 8.28
CA ARG A 91 6.64 -18.98 9.73
C ARG A 91 6.69 -17.51 10.15
N PHE A 92 7.57 -16.71 9.56
CA PHE A 92 7.65 -15.28 9.88
C PHE A 92 6.44 -14.52 9.36
N ARG A 93 5.88 -14.96 8.23
CA ARG A 93 4.62 -14.44 7.71
C ARG A 93 3.49 -14.68 8.69
N GLU A 94 3.37 -15.89 9.24
CA GLU A 94 2.34 -16.23 10.22
C GLU A 94 2.47 -15.39 11.50
N VAL A 95 3.70 -15.26 12.03
CA VAL A 95 3.99 -14.39 13.17
C VAL A 95 3.57 -12.95 12.89
N PHE A 96 3.97 -12.39 11.74
CA PHE A 96 3.57 -11.03 11.35
C PHE A 96 2.06 -10.90 11.16
N THR A 97 1.40 -11.88 10.55
CA THR A 97 -0.06 -11.87 10.36
C THR A 97 -0.78 -11.88 11.72
N MET A 98 -0.31 -12.63 12.70
CA MET A 98 -0.87 -12.65 14.05
C MET A 98 -0.64 -11.33 14.79
N PHE A 99 0.59 -10.82 14.76
CA PHE A 99 0.96 -9.51 15.30
C PHE A 99 0.11 -8.38 14.68
N SER A 100 -0.04 -8.38 13.35
CA SER A 100 -0.73 -7.32 12.62
C SER A 100 -2.21 -7.16 12.96
N LYS A 101 -2.88 -8.23 13.44
CA LYS A 101 -4.27 -8.18 13.90
C LYS A 101 -4.45 -7.25 15.11
N ARG A 102 -3.40 -7.11 15.92
CA ARG A 102 -3.38 -6.25 17.11
C ARG A 102 -2.87 -4.87 16.77
N GLU A 103 -1.74 -4.80 16.06
CA GLU A 103 -1.03 -3.56 15.78
C GLU A 103 -1.73 -2.69 14.71
N TYR A 104 -2.15 -3.30 13.60
CA TYR A 104 -2.61 -2.58 12.41
C TYR A 104 -4.13 -2.49 12.30
N LYS A 105 -4.83 -2.29 13.43
CA LYS A 105 -6.25 -1.90 13.38
C LYS A 105 -6.43 -0.48 12.84
N THR A 106 -5.47 0.40 13.12
CA THR A 106 -5.42 1.76 12.59
C THR A 106 -4.21 1.91 11.69
N LEU A 107 -4.44 2.27 10.42
CA LEU A 107 -3.40 2.57 9.45
C LEU A 107 -3.20 4.08 9.34
N GLN A 108 -1.98 4.53 9.63
CA GLN A 108 -1.52 5.87 9.30
C GLN A 108 -0.92 5.86 7.89
N LEU A 109 -1.54 6.55 6.93
CA LEU A 109 -1.10 6.55 5.53
C LEU A 109 0.29 7.15 5.31
N ASP A 110 0.78 7.97 6.24
CA ASP A 110 2.16 8.46 6.19
C ASP A 110 3.20 7.34 6.46
N SER A 111 2.82 6.27 7.16
CA SER A 111 3.73 5.16 7.44
C SER A 111 4.08 4.36 6.18
N ILE A 112 3.14 4.25 5.23
CA ILE A 112 3.32 3.50 3.98
C ILE A 112 4.14 4.26 2.93
N ARG A 113 4.37 5.57 3.10
CA ARG A 113 5.24 6.38 2.22
C ARG A 113 6.67 5.86 2.16
N LYS A 114 7.13 5.22 3.25
CA LYS A 114 8.49 4.69 3.38
C LYS A 114 8.67 3.33 2.70
N LEU A 115 7.58 2.72 2.25
CA LEU A 115 7.57 1.42 1.60
C LEU A 115 7.74 1.55 0.08
N THR A 116 8.34 0.53 -0.52
CA THR A 116 8.27 0.33 -1.97
C THR A 116 6.85 -0.04 -2.39
N LEU A 117 6.52 0.07 -3.69
CA LEU A 117 5.23 -0.40 -4.21
C LEU A 117 4.98 -1.89 -3.91
N GLY A 118 6.01 -2.73 -4.01
CA GLY A 118 5.91 -4.15 -3.68
C GLY A 118 5.67 -4.37 -2.18
N GLU A 119 6.42 -3.66 -1.32
CA GLU A 119 6.24 -3.71 0.13
C GLU A 119 4.84 -3.19 0.54
N ASN A 120 4.29 -2.19 -0.15
CA ASN A 120 2.91 -1.73 0.05
C ASN A 120 1.90 -2.81 -0.29
N HIS A 121 2.04 -3.43 -1.46
CA HIS A 121 1.17 -4.52 -1.89
C HIS A 121 1.22 -5.69 -0.90
N ASP A 122 2.41 -6.11 -0.49
CA ASP A 122 2.58 -7.18 0.50
C ASP A 122 1.98 -6.82 1.86
N PHE A 123 2.19 -5.57 2.32
CA PHE A 123 1.58 -5.07 3.54
C PHE A 123 0.06 -5.17 3.48
N PHE A 124 -0.59 -4.56 2.49
CA PHE A 124 -2.04 -4.58 2.36
C PHE A 124 -2.58 -6.01 2.21
N ARG A 125 -1.90 -6.87 1.47
CA ARG A 125 -2.30 -8.28 1.33
C ARG A 125 -2.30 -9.02 2.68
N LEU A 126 -1.33 -8.73 3.54
CA LEU A 126 -1.16 -9.43 4.82
C LEU A 126 -2.02 -8.82 5.95
N THR A 127 -2.19 -7.50 5.95
CA THR A 127 -2.79 -6.76 7.08
C THR A 127 -4.15 -6.16 6.76
N GLY A 128 -4.50 -5.98 5.47
CA GLY A 128 -5.64 -5.18 5.04
C GLY A 128 -6.97 -5.60 5.66
N ASN A 129 -7.22 -6.90 5.79
CA ASN A 129 -8.46 -7.42 6.37
C ASN A 129 -8.59 -7.09 7.88
N ASN A 130 -7.51 -6.72 8.56
CA ASN A 130 -7.52 -6.36 9.98
C ASN A 130 -7.67 -4.85 10.21
N ILE A 131 -7.51 -4.04 9.15
CA ILE A 131 -7.58 -2.58 9.23
C ILE A 131 -9.05 -2.16 9.39
N GLU A 132 -9.32 -1.44 10.47
CA GLU A 132 -10.63 -0.87 10.77
C GLU A 132 -10.63 0.65 10.53
N HIS A 133 -9.52 1.33 10.83
CA HIS A 133 -9.42 2.79 10.74
C HIS A 133 -8.27 3.19 9.80
N ILE A 134 -8.49 4.14 8.91
CA ILE A 134 -7.45 4.68 8.01
C ILE A 134 -7.43 6.20 8.15
N VAL A 135 -6.24 6.76 8.37
CA VAL A 135 -6.05 8.20 8.63
C VAL A 135 -4.84 8.73 7.87
N GLY A 136 -4.96 9.95 7.37
CA GLY A 136 -3.86 10.75 6.84
C GLY A 136 -3.82 10.79 5.32
N ASN A 137 -2.62 10.97 4.77
CA ASN A 137 -2.47 11.35 3.38
C ASN A 137 -1.95 10.24 2.47
N ILE A 138 -2.79 9.81 1.52
CA ILE A 138 -2.40 8.94 0.41
C ILE A 138 -1.23 9.59 -0.36
N PRO A 139 -0.10 8.89 -0.56
CA PRO A 139 1.04 9.44 -1.29
C PRO A 139 0.68 9.66 -2.77
N MET A 140 0.87 10.87 -3.26
CA MET A 140 0.45 11.28 -4.63
C MET A 140 1.13 10.47 -5.72
N GLU A 141 2.40 10.10 -5.53
CA GLU A 141 3.21 9.41 -6.54
C GLU A 141 2.70 8.00 -6.84
N VAL A 142 1.92 7.41 -5.93
CA VAL A 142 1.45 6.03 -5.98
C VAL A 142 -0.05 5.91 -5.65
N GLN A 143 -0.78 7.02 -5.73
CA GLN A 143 -2.15 7.15 -5.23
C GLN A 143 -3.09 6.07 -5.76
N ASP A 144 -3.19 5.91 -7.08
CA ASP A 144 -4.07 4.91 -7.71
C ASP A 144 -3.76 3.48 -7.24
N ARG A 145 -2.48 3.16 -7.03
CA ARG A 145 -2.04 1.83 -6.60
C ARG A 145 -2.35 1.57 -5.14
N VAL A 146 -2.15 2.57 -4.29
CA VAL A 146 -2.52 2.49 -2.88
C VAL A 146 -4.03 2.37 -2.72
N ILE A 147 -4.80 3.19 -3.45
CA ILE A 147 -6.28 3.11 -3.49
C ILE A 147 -6.72 1.73 -3.98
N GLN A 148 -6.11 1.19 -5.03
CA GLN A 148 -6.40 -0.16 -5.51
C GLN A 148 -6.14 -1.22 -4.44
N CYS A 149 -5.01 -1.14 -3.73
CA CYS A 149 -4.70 -2.08 -2.65
C CYS A 149 -5.70 -1.93 -1.49
N MET A 150 -6.04 -0.70 -1.09
CA MET A 150 -7.02 -0.43 -0.06
C MET A 150 -8.40 -0.98 -0.44
N ALA A 151 -8.85 -0.74 -1.67
CA ALA A 151 -10.15 -1.20 -2.13
C ALA A 151 -10.26 -2.73 -2.19
N VAL A 152 -9.15 -3.43 -2.47
CA VAL A 152 -9.15 -4.90 -2.53
C VAL A 152 -9.01 -5.52 -1.13
N HIS A 153 -8.16 -4.96 -0.27
CA HIS A 153 -7.75 -5.64 0.96
C HIS A 153 -8.38 -5.06 2.24
N CYS A 154 -8.72 -3.77 2.27
CA CYS A 154 -9.23 -3.07 3.47
C CYS A 154 -10.76 -3.08 3.54
N THR A 155 -11.37 -4.27 3.51
CA THR A 155 -12.84 -4.44 3.44
C THR A 155 -13.55 -4.25 4.78
N ASN A 156 -12.80 -4.18 5.89
CA ASN A 156 -13.34 -4.03 7.25
C ASN A 156 -13.25 -2.62 7.82
N VAL A 157 -12.93 -1.63 6.98
CA VAL A 157 -12.79 -0.25 7.39
C VAL A 157 -14.14 0.31 7.86
N LYS A 158 -14.14 0.87 9.07
CA LYS A 158 -15.24 1.58 9.73
C LYS A 158 -15.02 3.09 9.75
N LYS A 159 -13.76 3.54 9.77
CA LYS A 159 -13.40 4.95 9.79
C LYS A 159 -12.35 5.27 8.74
N LEU A 160 -12.62 6.29 7.92
CA LEU A 160 -11.71 6.77 6.89
C LEU A 160 -11.57 8.28 7.00
N CYS A 161 -10.35 8.76 7.23
CA CYS A 161 -9.99 10.17 7.26
C CYS A 161 -8.93 10.43 6.20
N LEU A 162 -9.28 11.21 5.17
CA LEU A 162 -8.40 11.57 4.06
C LEU A 162 -8.22 13.09 4.03
N ASP A 163 -7.00 13.57 4.28
CA ASP A 163 -6.74 15.00 4.38
C ASP A 163 -6.21 15.56 3.04
N ASP A 164 -6.77 16.70 2.61
CA ASP A 164 -6.38 17.54 1.46
C ASP A 164 -5.71 16.80 0.27
N ILE A 165 -6.40 15.80 -0.27
CA ILE A 165 -5.92 15.01 -1.41
C ILE A 165 -6.91 15.09 -2.56
N PRO A 166 -6.52 15.62 -3.73
CA PRO A 166 -7.24 15.41 -4.97
C PRO A 166 -7.35 13.92 -5.27
N ILE A 167 -8.53 13.33 -5.12
CA ILE A 167 -8.80 11.94 -5.53
C ILE A 167 -9.65 11.97 -6.80
N MET A 168 -9.22 11.25 -7.84
CA MET A 168 -10.03 11.13 -9.04
C MET A 168 -11.37 10.42 -8.74
N PRO A 169 -12.51 10.85 -9.32
CA PRO A 169 -13.82 10.24 -9.07
C PRO A 169 -13.82 8.71 -9.16
N ASP A 170 -13.27 8.13 -10.23
CA ASP A 170 -13.19 6.67 -10.38
C ASP A 170 -12.48 5.96 -9.22
N CYS A 171 -11.42 6.58 -8.70
CA CYS A 171 -10.65 6.07 -7.57
C CYS A 171 -11.44 6.18 -6.27
N PHE A 172 -12.16 7.29 -6.07
CA PHE A 172 -13.07 7.49 -4.94
C PHE A 172 -14.22 6.48 -4.98
N THR A 173 -14.90 6.32 -6.11
CA THR A 173 -16.00 5.37 -6.32
C THR A 173 -15.57 3.94 -5.98
N ARG A 174 -14.38 3.53 -6.45
CA ARG A 174 -13.81 2.21 -6.16
C ARG A 174 -13.57 2.01 -4.66
N LEU A 175 -13.11 3.05 -3.97
CA LEU A 175 -12.85 2.99 -2.54
C LEU A 175 -14.17 2.92 -1.75
N MET A 176 -15.14 3.78 -2.06
CA MET A 176 -16.45 3.79 -1.39
C MET A 176 -17.23 2.49 -1.60
N SER A 177 -17.22 1.94 -2.82
CA SER A 177 -17.91 0.68 -3.13
C SER A 177 -17.32 -0.53 -2.39
N SER A 178 -16.01 -0.51 -2.09
CA SER A 178 -15.35 -1.59 -1.36
C SER A 178 -15.57 -1.55 0.16
N MET A 179 -15.66 -0.36 0.75
CA MET A 179 -15.72 -0.15 2.20
C MET A 179 -17.16 -0.15 2.71
N THR A 180 -17.88 -1.25 2.47
CA THR A 180 -19.31 -1.40 2.83
C THR A 180 -19.59 -1.34 4.34
N LYS A 181 -18.55 -1.43 5.19
CA LYS A 181 -18.63 -1.31 6.65
C LYS A 181 -18.33 0.09 7.18
N LEU A 182 -18.11 1.07 6.30
CA LEU A 182 -17.74 2.43 6.70
C LEU A 182 -18.88 3.12 7.46
N GLU A 183 -18.55 3.64 8.62
CA GLU A 183 -19.46 4.34 9.55
C GLU A 183 -19.12 5.83 9.63
N GLU A 184 -17.84 6.18 9.50
CA GLU A 184 -17.31 7.53 9.60
C GLU A 184 -16.40 7.85 8.41
N LEU A 185 -16.77 8.86 7.62
CA LEU A 185 -15.95 9.40 6.54
C LEU A 185 -15.63 10.86 6.82
N THR A 186 -14.34 11.17 6.94
CA THR A 186 -13.82 12.53 6.90
C THR A 186 -13.01 12.68 5.63
N TRP A 187 -13.40 13.63 4.78
CA TRP A 187 -12.72 13.85 3.53
C TRP A 187 -12.63 15.34 3.22
N CYS A 188 -11.40 15.81 3.05
CA CYS A 188 -11.13 17.18 2.68
C CYS A 188 -10.78 17.25 1.20
N GLU A 189 -11.60 17.91 0.39
CA GLU A 189 -11.42 18.07 -1.05
C GLU A 189 -11.70 19.52 -1.44
N ARG A 190 -10.91 20.06 -2.37
CA ARG A 190 -11.06 21.46 -2.80
C ARG A 190 -12.13 21.62 -3.86
N TYR A 191 -12.42 20.56 -4.61
CA TYR A 191 -13.34 20.56 -5.74
C TYR A 191 -14.30 19.37 -5.69
N TYR A 192 -15.53 19.60 -5.24
CA TYR A 192 -16.57 18.56 -5.26
C TYR A 192 -17.17 18.41 -6.66
N HIS A 193 -17.17 17.18 -7.15
CA HIS A 193 -17.91 16.71 -8.33
C HIS A 193 -19.15 15.92 -7.91
N ASP A 194 -20.24 16.01 -8.68
CA ASP A 194 -21.48 15.28 -8.42
C ASP A 194 -21.26 13.75 -8.36
N GLU A 195 -20.31 13.22 -9.14
CA GLU A 195 -19.90 11.82 -9.16
C GLU A 195 -19.48 11.28 -7.77
N PHE A 196 -18.94 12.15 -6.90
CA PHE A 196 -18.61 11.75 -5.53
C PHE A 196 -19.88 11.49 -4.72
N THR A 197 -20.94 12.28 -4.92
CA THR A 197 -22.20 12.09 -4.20
C THR A 197 -22.90 10.79 -4.58
N GLU A 198 -22.79 10.38 -5.85
CA GLU A 198 -23.27 9.07 -6.33
C GLU A 198 -22.51 7.93 -5.65
N SER A 199 -21.18 8.07 -5.52
CA SER A 199 -20.33 7.08 -4.85
C SER A 199 -20.69 6.86 -3.38
N LEU A 200 -21.12 7.92 -2.67
CA LEU A 200 -21.56 7.83 -1.28
C LEU A 200 -22.87 7.03 -1.11
N GLN A 201 -23.58 6.70 -2.19
CA GLN A 201 -24.78 5.85 -2.11
C GLN A 201 -24.43 4.42 -1.68
N HIS A 202 -23.21 3.94 -1.99
CA HIS A 202 -22.74 2.61 -1.60
C HIS A 202 -22.51 2.45 -0.09
N LEU A 203 -22.35 3.56 0.64
CA LEU A 203 -22.07 3.56 2.08
C LEU A 203 -23.37 3.48 2.90
N THR A 204 -23.92 2.29 3.00
CA THR A 204 -25.21 2.04 3.69
C THR A 204 -25.14 2.17 5.21
N LYS A 205 -23.95 2.07 5.80
CA LYS A 205 -23.72 2.16 7.26
C LYS A 205 -23.18 3.52 7.73
N LEU A 206 -23.01 4.46 6.80
CA LEU A 206 -22.44 5.77 7.11
C LEU A 206 -23.34 6.54 8.09
N ARG A 207 -22.81 6.87 9.26
CA ARG A 207 -23.49 7.69 10.28
C ARG A 207 -22.91 9.09 10.39
N SER A 208 -21.64 9.26 10.00
CA SER A 208 -20.93 10.52 10.06
C SER A 208 -20.20 10.77 8.75
N LEU A 209 -20.41 11.96 8.20
CA LEU A 209 -19.70 12.48 7.03
C LEU A 209 -19.23 13.88 7.37
N SER A 210 -17.92 14.09 7.36
CA SER A 210 -17.30 15.40 7.50
C SER A 210 -16.62 15.72 6.17
N VAL A 211 -16.97 16.86 5.62
CA VAL A 211 -16.53 17.32 4.31
C VAL A 211 -15.90 18.68 4.53
N CYS A 212 -14.57 18.77 4.34
CA CYS A 212 -13.81 19.97 4.66
C CYS A 212 -13.21 20.60 3.38
N GLY A 213 -13.27 21.93 3.26
CA GLY A 213 -12.72 22.66 2.12
C GLY A 213 -13.71 22.88 0.96
N GLY A 214 -13.60 24.00 0.24
CA GLY A 214 -14.39 24.32 -0.97
C GLY A 214 -15.79 24.92 -0.75
N SER A 215 -16.23 25.80 -1.66
CA SER A 215 -17.59 26.40 -1.65
C SER A 215 -18.65 25.32 -1.86
N VAL A 216 -19.37 24.96 -0.80
CA VAL A 216 -20.27 23.80 -0.77
C VAL A 216 -21.59 24.09 -1.50
N PHE A 217 -21.89 23.32 -2.56
CA PHE A 217 -23.23 23.19 -3.15
C PHE A 217 -23.61 21.70 -3.14
N PHE A 218 -24.19 21.19 -2.05
CA PHE A 218 -24.80 19.85 -2.04
C PHE A 218 -26.29 19.96 -2.37
N THR A 219 -26.75 19.28 -3.42
CA THR A 219 -28.16 19.24 -3.86
C THR A 219 -28.87 17.91 -3.53
N GLY A 220 -28.23 17.00 -2.77
CA GLY A 220 -28.68 15.62 -2.55
C GLY A 220 -29.49 15.36 -1.27
N LYS A 221 -30.54 14.53 -1.40
CA LYS A 221 -31.50 14.11 -0.35
C LYS A 221 -31.00 12.98 0.59
N LYS A 222 -29.85 13.11 1.24
CA LYS A 222 -29.55 12.27 2.41
C LYS A 222 -29.40 13.15 3.64
N GLN A 223 -30.17 12.85 4.69
CA GLN A 223 -30.02 13.46 6.01
C GLN A 223 -28.70 12.97 6.59
N ILE A 224 -27.63 13.66 6.24
CA ILE A 224 -26.30 13.45 6.80
C ILE A 224 -26.03 14.67 7.67
N THR A 225 -25.62 14.44 8.92
CA THR A 225 -25.21 15.52 9.81
C THR A 225 -23.91 16.10 9.24
N LEU A 226 -24.04 17.13 8.42
CA LEU A 226 -22.95 17.89 7.85
C LEU A 226 -22.42 18.84 8.93
N PHE A 227 -21.21 18.56 9.43
CA PHE A 227 -20.45 19.55 10.17
C PHE A 227 -19.66 20.36 9.14
N ILE A 228 -20.14 21.56 8.84
CA ILE A 228 -19.42 22.56 8.05
C ILE A 228 -18.66 23.41 9.05
N PHE A 229 -17.32 23.32 9.03
CA PHE A 229 -16.41 24.20 9.77
C PHE A 229 -15.58 25.00 8.78
#